data_AF-A0A6J4N164-F1
#
_entry.id   AF-A0A6J4N164-F1
#
_cell.length_a   1.000
_cell.length_b   1.000
_cell.length_c   1.000
_cell.angle_alpha   90.00
_cell.angle_beta   90.00
_cell.angle_gamma   90.00
#
_symmetry.space_group_name_H-M   'P 1'
#
loop_
_entity.id
_entity.type
_entity.pdbx_description
1 polymer ?
#
loop_
_entity_poly.entity_id
_entity_poly.type
_entity_poly.pdbx_seq_one_letter_code
_entity_poly.pdbx_strand_id
1 'polypeptide(L)'
;MGKNSTMTTQRPTIVGHLHPDLDCITAIWILCRWGGMHDAELRFVPAGTTLDGRPVDSDPNVIHVDTGGGRFDHHHTNDRALSAAELVRRAVAPGDSALARIVHNVTDIDHAYVDLSTIFNINDLIAGYHGCFPEQPERVVGAMSTNFDAWHAHEERQNRLADAFSRRIEFDTPWG
;
A
#
# COMPACT_ATOMS: atom_id res chain seq x y z
N MET A 1 17.60 -35.07 28.32
CA MET A 1 17.98 -34.38 27.07
C MET A 1 16.71 -34.08 26.28
N GLY A 2 16.10 -32.92 26.53
CA GLY A 2 14.96 -32.44 25.75
C GLY A 2 15.49 -31.75 24.50
N LYS A 3 15.08 -32.23 23.32
CA LYS A 3 15.34 -31.54 22.06
C LYS A 3 14.44 -30.32 22.01
N ASN A 4 15.01 -29.12 22.20
CA ASN A 4 14.37 -27.88 21.82
C ASN A 4 14.25 -27.89 20.29
N SER A 5 13.07 -28.25 19.80
CA SER A 5 12.70 -28.06 18.40
C SER A 5 12.50 -26.56 18.20
N THR A 6 13.54 -25.89 17.70
CA THR A 6 13.39 -24.53 17.17
C THR A 6 12.38 -24.60 16.04
N MET A 7 11.14 -24.16 16.30
CA MET A 7 10.19 -23.88 15.24
C MET A 7 10.80 -22.76 14.40
N THR A 8 11.31 -23.09 13.21
CA THR A 8 11.59 -22.10 12.19
C THR A 8 10.25 -21.58 11.72
N THR A 9 9.82 -20.44 12.26
CA THR A 9 8.67 -19.70 11.72
C THR A 9 9.01 -19.34 10.28
N GLN A 10 8.31 -19.96 9.34
CA GLN A 10 8.45 -19.65 7.92
C GLN A 10 8.18 -18.15 7.73
N ARG A 11 9.08 -17.46 7.01
CA ARG A 11 8.86 -16.04 6.71
C ARG A 11 7.64 -15.92 5.81
N PRO A 12 6.71 -14.99 6.09
CA PRO A 12 5.56 -14.77 5.23
C PRO A 12 6.03 -14.24 3.86
N THR A 13 5.23 -14.45 2.82
CA THR A 13 5.47 -13.96 1.46
C THR A 13 4.37 -13.00 1.05
N ILE A 14 4.74 -11.85 0.51
CA ILE A 14 3.81 -10.94 -0.18
C ILE A 14 4.07 -11.08 -1.68
N VAL A 15 3.01 -11.27 -2.45
CA VAL A 15 3.05 -11.47 -3.89
C VAL A 15 2.34 -10.33 -4.59
N GLY A 16 3.06 -9.57 -5.43
CA GLY A 16 2.49 -8.55 -6.31
C GLY A 16 2.64 -8.92 -7.79
N HIS A 17 2.10 -8.11 -8.69
CA HIS A 17 2.35 -8.29 -10.13
C HIS A 17 3.72 -7.74 -10.55
N LEU A 18 4.26 -8.24 -11.67
CA LEU A 18 5.43 -7.69 -12.33
C LEU A 18 5.16 -6.25 -12.75
N HIS A 19 6.15 -5.38 -12.55
CA HIS A 19 6.01 -3.92 -12.71
C HIS A 19 4.93 -3.33 -11.78
N PRO A 20 5.03 -3.56 -10.44
CA PRO A 20 4.02 -3.14 -9.48
C PRO A 20 3.73 -1.64 -9.57
N ASP A 21 2.45 -1.28 -9.60
CA ASP A 21 2.00 0.11 -9.69
C ASP A 21 1.71 0.72 -8.31
N LEU A 22 1.10 1.91 -8.28
CA LEU A 22 0.82 2.61 -7.03
C LEU A 22 -0.08 1.80 -6.08
N ASP A 23 -1.08 1.10 -6.59
CA ASP A 23 -2.02 0.34 -5.76
C ASP A 23 -1.30 -0.87 -5.14
N CYS A 24 -0.65 -1.67 -5.99
CA CYS A 24 0.15 -2.82 -5.58
C CYS A 24 1.23 -2.45 -4.55
N ILE A 25 2.05 -1.43 -4.82
CA ILE A 25 3.13 -1.03 -3.90
C ILE A 25 2.55 -0.49 -2.59
N THR A 26 1.46 0.29 -2.63
CA THR A 26 0.82 0.81 -1.41
C THR A 26 0.28 -0.33 -0.56
N ALA A 27 -0.38 -1.31 -1.16
CA ALA A 27 -0.87 -2.50 -0.46
C ALA A 27 0.26 -3.29 0.23
N ILE A 28 1.40 -3.49 -0.46
CA ILE A 28 2.60 -4.11 0.12
C ILE A 28 3.11 -3.31 1.33
N TRP A 29 3.26 -2.00 1.17
CA TRP A 29 3.74 -1.11 2.24
C TRP A 29 2.83 -1.17 3.47
N ILE A 30 1.50 -1.19 3.30
CA ILE A 30 0.56 -1.29 4.42
C ILE A 30 0.71 -2.62 5.16
N LEU A 31 0.84 -3.74 4.42
CA LEU A 31 1.07 -5.06 5.03
C LEU A 31 2.38 -5.11 5.83
N CYS A 32 3.45 -4.51 5.30
CA CYS A 32 4.73 -4.44 5.99
C CYS A 32 4.65 -3.63 7.29
N ARG A 33 3.97 -2.47 7.26
CA ARG A 33 3.96 -1.50 8.37
C ARG A 33 2.89 -1.77 9.43
N TRP A 34 1.71 -2.26 9.04
CA TRP A 34 0.60 -2.55 9.96
C TRP A 34 0.16 -4.01 9.98
N GLY A 35 0.41 -4.76 8.90
CA GLY A 35 0.00 -6.17 8.76
C GLY A 35 0.94 -7.19 9.44
N GLY A 36 1.97 -6.74 10.14
CA GLY A 36 2.95 -7.61 10.79
C GLY A 36 3.95 -8.28 9.83
N MET A 37 4.03 -7.83 8.57
CA MET A 37 4.82 -8.45 7.50
C MET A 37 6.14 -7.71 7.19
N HIS A 38 6.71 -7.02 8.17
CA HIS A 38 7.94 -6.21 8.02
C HIS A 38 9.13 -6.95 7.37
N ASP A 39 9.29 -8.25 7.64
CA ASP A 39 10.37 -9.10 7.11
C ASP A 39 9.88 -10.10 6.02
N ALA A 40 8.72 -9.82 5.40
CA ALA A 40 8.17 -10.70 4.39
C ALA A 40 9.07 -10.79 3.15
N GLU A 41 9.13 -11.98 2.55
CA GLU A 41 9.71 -12.15 1.24
C GLU A 41 8.78 -11.52 0.20
N LEU A 42 9.31 -10.64 -0.64
CA LEU A 42 8.57 -10.10 -1.78
C LEU A 42 8.77 -11.00 -3.00
N ARG A 43 7.65 -11.37 -3.63
CA ARG A 43 7.63 -12.12 -4.88
C ARG A 43 6.75 -11.43 -5.90
N PHE A 44 7.11 -11.56 -7.17
CA PHE A 44 6.41 -10.90 -8.25
C PHE A 44 6.08 -11.89 -9.36
N VAL A 45 4.85 -11.82 -9.86
CA VAL A 45 4.31 -12.74 -10.86
C VAL A 45 3.66 -11.96 -12.00
N PRO A 46 3.47 -12.52 -13.21
CA PRO A 46 2.69 -11.86 -14.23
C PRO A 46 1.30 -11.43 -13.70
N ALA A 47 0.80 -10.28 -14.15
CA ALA A 47 -0.50 -9.76 -13.71
C ALA A 47 -1.63 -10.79 -13.92
N GLY A 48 -2.50 -10.92 -12.93
CA GLY A 48 -3.61 -11.88 -12.93
C GLY A 48 -3.21 -13.33 -12.65
N THR A 49 -1.93 -13.62 -12.38
CA THR A 49 -1.45 -14.97 -12.05
C THR A 49 -1.15 -15.12 -10.56
N THR A 50 -0.99 -16.37 -10.12
CA THR A 50 -0.67 -16.71 -8.72
C THR A 50 0.74 -17.27 -8.59
N LEU A 51 1.24 -17.34 -7.36
CA LEU A 51 2.57 -17.87 -7.07
C LEU A 51 2.60 -19.37 -7.36
N ASP A 52 3.52 -19.80 -8.23
CA ASP A 52 3.67 -21.18 -8.69
C ASP A 52 2.40 -21.82 -9.25
N GLY A 53 1.43 -21.01 -9.71
CA GLY A 53 0.13 -21.50 -10.21
C GLY A 53 -0.77 -22.13 -9.13
N ARG A 54 -0.47 -21.89 -7.84
CA ARG A 54 -1.27 -22.42 -6.72
C ARG A 54 -2.56 -21.62 -6.55
N PRO A 55 -3.63 -22.22 -5.99
CA PRO A 55 -4.84 -21.47 -5.64
C PRO A 55 -4.51 -20.30 -4.70
N VAL A 56 -5.03 -19.10 -5.00
CA VAL A 56 -4.88 -17.93 -4.14
C VAL A 56 -5.52 -18.18 -2.77
N ASP A 57 -5.00 -17.54 -1.72
CA ASP A 57 -5.46 -17.64 -0.32
C ASP A 57 -5.43 -19.06 0.30
N SER A 58 -4.82 -20.05 -0.38
CA SER A 58 -4.72 -21.43 0.13
C SER A 58 -3.65 -21.63 1.20
N ASP A 59 -2.62 -20.78 1.24
CA ASP A 59 -1.59 -20.74 2.27
C ASP A 59 -1.69 -19.41 3.02
N PRO A 60 -2.00 -19.41 4.34
CA PRO A 60 -2.13 -18.18 5.11
C PRO A 60 -0.82 -17.39 5.24
N ASN A 61 0.33 -17.98 4.93
CA ASN A 61 1.63 -17.30 4.91
C ASN A 61 1.93 -16.62 3.57
N VAL A 62 1.10 -16.81 2.54
CA VAL A 62 1.27 -16.20 1.21
C VAL A 62 0.11 -15.25 0.97
N ILE A 63 0.41 -13.98 0.77
CA ILE A 63 -0.60 -12.95 0.52
C ILE A 63 -0.38 -12.37 -0.87
N HIS A 64 -1.36 -12.53 -1.75
CA HIS A 64 -1.42 -11.83 -3.03
C HIS A 64 -2.08 -10.47 -2.84
N VAL A 65 -1.48 -9.43 -3.39
CA VAL A 65 -2.07 -8.10 -3.49
C VAL A 65 -2.09 -7.68 -4.95
N ASP A 66 -3.21 -7.12 -5.37
CA ASP A 66 -3.39 -6.57 -6.72
C ASP A 66 -3.08 -7.55 -7.87
N THR A 67 -3.23 -8.85 -7.61
CA THR A 67 -3.07 -9.91 -8.61
C THR A 67 -3.67 -11.22 -8.13
N GLY A 68 -3.95 -12.12 -9.07
CA GLY A 68 -4.30 -13.52 -8.81
C GLY A 68 -5.71 -13.77 -8.27
N GLY A 69 -6.54 -12.73 -8.11
CA GLY A 69 -7.96 -12.84 -7.76
C GLY A 69 -8.24 -13.16 -6.29
N GLY A 70 -7.29 -12.90 -5.40
CA GLY A 70 -7.41 -13.18 -3.96
C GLY A 70 -8.15 -12.12 -3.16
N ARG A 71 -8.11 -12.25 -1.84
CA ARG A 71 -8.79 -11.34 -0.89
C ARG A 71 -8.37 -9.86 -0.96
N PHE A 72 -7.19 -9.56 -1.52
CA PHE A 72 -6.68 -8.20 -1.70
C PHE A 72 -6.48 -7.86 -3.19
N ASP A 73 -7.33 -8.44 -4.04
CA ASP A 73 -7.41 -8.13 -5.46
C ASP A 73 -8.83 -7.63 -5.78
N HIS A 74 -8.93 -6.44 -6.38
CA HIS A 74 -10.20 -5.80 -6.71
C HIS A 74 -10.64 -6.01 -8.16
N HIS A 75 -9.84 -6.66 -9.02
CA HIS A 75 -10.14 -6.82 -10.45
C HIS A 75 -11.42 -7.63 -10.75
N HIS A 76 -11.98 -8.33 -9.76
CA HIS A 76 -13.23 -9.08 -9.89
C HIS A 76 -14.47 -8.35 -9.36
N THR A 77 -14.32 -7.11 -8.88
CA THR A 77 -15.42 -6.26 -8.42
C THR A 77 -15.58 -5.04 -9.33
N ASN A 78 -16.81 -4.55 -9.45
CA ASN A 78 -17.12 -3.27 -10.11
C ASN A 78 -17.22 -2.11 -9.11
N ASP A 79 -16.86 -2.33 -7.85
CA ASP A 79 -16.87 -1.31 -6.81
C ASP A 79 -15.68 -0.36 -6.98
N ARG A 80 -15.98 0.83 -7.49
CA ARG A 80 -15.02 1.90 -7.76
C ARG A 80 -14.45 2.57 -6.50
N ALA A 81 -14.95 2.20 -5.33
CA ALA A 81 -14.40 2.63 -4.05
C ALA A 81 -13.36 1.65 -3.50
N LEU A 82 -13.00 0.60 -4.26
CA LEU A 82 -12.04 -0.42 -3.84
C LEU A 82 -10.81 -0.44 -4.75
N SER A 83 -9.67 -0.53 -4.10
CA SER A 83 -8.34 -0.83 -4.61
C SER A 83 -7.73 -1.91 -3.71
N ALA A 84 -6.65 -2.58 -4.13
CA ALA A 84 -5.92 -3.52 -3.28
C ALA A 84 -5.45 -2.85 -1.98
N ALA A 85 -4.96 -1.61 -2.05
CA ALA A 85 -4.57 -0.81 -0.90
C ALA A 85 -5.73 -0.55 0.06
N GLU A 86 -6.94 -0.29 -0.44
CA GLU A 86 -8.14 -0.13 0.38
C GLU A 86 -8.59 -1.43 1.03
N LEU A 87 -8.51 -2.55 0.31
CA LEU A 87 -8.81 -3.87 0.87
C LEU A 87 -7.85 -4.21 2.02
N VAL A 88 -6.54 -3.97 1.82
CA VAL A 88 -5.53 -4.18 2.86
C VAL A 88 -5.74 -3.23 4.04
N ARG A 89 -5.94 -1.93 3.81
CA ARG A 89 -6.17 -0.95 4.88
C ARG A 89 -7.33 -1.35 5.77
N ARG A 90 -8.47 -1.74 5.19
CA ARG A 90 -9.65 -2.20 5.95
C ARG A 90 -9.33 -3.42 6.82
N ALA A 91 -8.47 -4.32 6.34
CA ALA A 91 -8.13 -5.53 7.06
C ALA A 91 -7.17 -5.29 8.24
N VAL A 92 -6.15 -4.44 8.08
CA VAL A 92 -5.06 -4.35 9.07
C VAL A 92 -4.98 -3.01 9.82
N ALA A 93 -5.52 -1.93 9.27
CA ALA A 93 -5.44 -0.58 9.86
C ALA A 93 -6.72 0.26 9.59
N PRO A 94 -7.93 -0.25 9.90
CA PRO A 94 -9.17 0.42 9.52
C PRO A 94 -9.38 1.78 10.19
N GLY A 95 -8.75 2.02 11.35
CA GLY A 95 -8.89 3.24 12.13
C GLY A 95 -7.82 4.31 11.89
N ASP A 96 -6.82 4.06 11.03
CA ASP A 96 -5.78 5.06 10.74
C ASP A 96 -6.31 6.08 9.72
N SER A 97 -6.59 7.30 10.20
CA SER A 97 -7.17 8.37 9.40
C SER A 97 -6.18 8.99 8.41
N ALA A 98 -4.88 8.97 8.70
CA ALA A 98 -3.86 9.42 7.76
C ALA A 98 -3.75 8.43 6.59
N LEU A 99 -3.74 7.14 6.91
CA LEU A 99 -3.74 6.08 5.91
C LEU A 99 -5.03 6.08 5.07
N ALA A 100 -6.19 6.33 5.67
CA ALA A 100 -7.45 6.46 4.93
C ALA A 100 -7.38 7.57 3.87
N ARG A 101 -6.72 8.70 4.16
CA ARG A 101 -6.53 9.81 3.20
C ARG A 101 -5.58 9.43 2.06
N ILE A 102 -4.48 8.74 2.37
CA ILE A 102 -3.55 8.23 1.34
C ILE A 102 -4.28 7.26 0.41
N VAL A 103 -4.93 6.27 0.97
CA VAL A 103 -5.57 5.18 0.20
C VAL A 103 -6.74 5.69 -0.63
N HIS A 104 -7.47 6.72 -0.14
CA HIS A 104 -8.46 7.40 -0.96
C HIS A 104 -7.84 8.00 -2.23
N ASN A 105 -6.73 8.73 -2.10
CA ASN A 105 -6.02 9.30 -3.26
C ASN A 105 -5.46 8.20 -4.17
N VAL A 106 -4.90 7.13 -3.62
CA VAL A 106 -4.43 5.96 -4.41
C VAL A 106 -5.57 5.37 -5.22
N THR A 107 -6.73 5.16 -4.60
CA THR A 107 -7.91 4.60 -5.28
C THR A 107 -8.41 5.52 -6.40
N ASP A 108 -8.46 6.84 -6.17
CA ASP A 108 -8.87 7.80 -7.20
C ASP A 108 -7.89 7.84 -8.39
N ILE A 109 -6.59 7.70 -8.12
CA ILE A 109 -5.54 7.64 -9.14
C ILE A 109 -5.63 6.34 -9.95
N ASP A 110 -5.80 5.21 -9.26
CA ASP A 110 -5.92 3.89 -9.87
C ASP A 110 -7.11 3.81 -10.85
N HIS A 111 -8.25 4.40 -10.47
CA HIS A 111 -9.43 4.50 -11.34
C HIS A 111 -9.35 5.62 -12.40
N ALA A 112 -8.22 6.31 -12.51
CA ALA A 112 -8.00 7.45 -13.40
C ALA A 112 -9.05 8.58 -13.24
N TYR A 113 -9.54 8.81 -12.02
CA TYR A 113 -10.44 9.93 -11.72
C TYR A 113 -9.72 11.26 -11.57
N VAL A 114 -8.41 11.23 -11.41
CA VAL A 114 -7.57 12.42 -11.35
C VAL A 114 -6.70 12.47 -12.60
N ASP A 115 -6.82 13.54 -13.38
CA ASP A 115 -5.87 13.83 -14.46
C ASP A 115 -4.59 14.40 -13.88
N LEU A 116 -3.57 13.55 -13.80
CA LEU A 116 -2.24 13.90 -13.31
C LEU A 116 -1.23 14.22 -14.42
N SER A 117 -1.65 14.21 -15.69
CA SER A 117 -0.73 14.31 -16.84
C SER A 117 0.10 15.60 -16.89
N THR A 118 -0.34 16.64 -16.18
CA THR A 118 0.30 17.97 -16.15
C THR A 118 1.05 18.27 -14.85
N ILE A 119 1.02 17.37 -13.87
CA ILE A 119 1.57 17.60 -12.53
C ILE A 119 2.49 16.44 -12.16
N PHE A 120 3.73 16.77 -11.78
CA PHE A 120 4.64 15.80 -11.18
C PHE A 120 4.00 15.16 -9.94
N ASN A 121 3.94 13.84 -9.93
CA ASN A 121 3.27 13.05 -8.91
C ASN A 121 4.02 11.74 -8.61
N ILE A 122 3.46 10.94 -7.70
CA ILE A 122 4.10 9.73 -7.22
C ILE A 122 4.23 8.62 -8.29
N ASN A 123 3.33 8.58 -9.27
CA ASN A 123 3.43 7.64 -10.39
C ASN A 123 4.63 7.97 -11.28
N ASP A 124 5.01 9.24 -11.42
CA ASP A 124 6.21 9.62 -12.16
C ASP A 124 7.47 9.09 -11.47
N LEU A 125 7.50 9.10 -10.14
CA LEU A 125 8.58 8.48 -9.36
C LEU A 125 8.60 6.96 -9.52
N ILE A 126 7.44 6.30 -9.42
CA ILE A 126 7.32 4.85 -9.63
C ILE A 126 7.83 4.46 -11.02
N ALA A 127 7.36 5.15 -12.07
CA ALA A 127 7.81 4.93 -13.44
C ALA A 127 9.33 5.16 -13.61
N GLY A 128 9.86 6.21 -12.99
CA GLY A 128 11.31 6.48 -12.96
C GLY A 128 12.11 5.36 -12.29
N TYR A 129 11.64 4.86 -11.14
CA TYR A 129 12.26 3.75 -10.42
C TYR A 129 12.21 2.44 -11.21
N HIS A 130 11.10 2.15 -11.90
CA HIS A 130 11.03 1.03 -12.83
C HIS A 130 12.05 1.18 -13.96
N GLY A 131 12.26 2.39 -14.48
CA GLY A 131 13.32 2.66 -15.45
C GLY A 131 14.74 2.42 -14.92
N CYS A 132 14.99 2.73 -13.64
CA CYS A 132 16.28 2.48 -12.99
C CYS A 132 16.48 1.00 -12.60
N PHE A 133 15.40 0.27 -12.32
CA PHE A 133 15.41 -1.08 -11.77
C PHE A 133 14.45 -2.03 -12.52
N PRO A 134 14.59 -2.20 -13.84
CA PRO A 134 13.58 -2.85 -14.68
C PRO A 134 13.32 -4.33 -14.35
N GLU A 135 14.31 -5.01 -13.77
CA GLU A 135 14.23 -6.44 -13.38
C GLU A 135 14.22 -6.65 -11.86
N GLN A 136 14.12 -5.57 -11.09
CA GLN A 136 14.23 -5.58 -9.62
C GLN A 136 13.04 -4.84 -8.97
N PRO A 137 11.80 -5.35 -9.13
CA PRO A 137 10.59 -4.72 -8.56
C PRO A 137 10.65 -4.53 -7.04
N GLU A 138 11.36 -5.39 -6.32
CA GLU A 138 11.60 -5.25 -4.88
C GLU A 138 12.36 -3.96 -4.53
N ARG A 139 13.26 -3.48 -5.40
CA ARG A 139 13.93 -2.20 -5.20
C ARG A 139 12.99 -1.02 -5.39
N VAL A 140 12.04 -1.12 -6.30
CA VAL A 140 11.00 -0.10 -6.51
C VAL A 140 10.12 -0.03 -5.28
N VAL A 141 9.67 -1.18 -4.76
CA VAL A 141 8.89 -1.25 -3.51
C VAL A 141 9.67 -0.66 -2.34
N GLY A 142 10.94 -1.02 -2.18
CA GLY A 142 11.79 -0.50 -1.11
C GLY A 142 11.98 1.02 -1.19
N ALA A 143 12.24 1.56 -2.38
CA ALA A 143 12.37 3.00 -2.58
C ALA A 143 11.07 3.75 -2.27
N MET A 144 9.94 3.23 -2.75
CA MET A 144 8.64 3.85 -2.56
C MET A 144 8.12 3.75 -1.13
N SER A 145 8.44 2.68 -0.40
CA SER A 145 8.05 2.52 1.00
C SER A 145 8.50 3.70 1.87
N THR A 146 9.72 4.22 1.64
CA THR A 146 10.22 5.42 2.35
C THR A 146 9.43 6.68 1.95
N ASN A 147 9.05 6.82 0.68
CA ASN A 147 8.23 7.94 0.22
C ASN A 147 6.82 7.88 0.83
N PHE A 148 6.24 6.69 0.96
CA PHE A 148 4.96 6.49 1.63
C PHE A 148 5.04 6.76 3.13
N ASP A 149 6.16 6.43 3.78
CA ASP A 149 6.38 6.84 5.17
C ASP A 149 6.37 8.36 5.33
N ALA A 150 7.03 9.08 4.42
CA ALA A 150 7.02 10.54 4.40
C ALA A 150 5.61 11.11 4.11
N TRP A 151 4.86 10.51 3.19
CA TRP A 151 3.49 10.90 2.90
C TRP A 151 2.56 10.66 4.10
N HIS A 152 2.69 9.52 4.77
CA HIS A 152 1.92 9.22 5.98
C HIS A 152 2.18 10.23 7.09
N ALA A 153 3.44 10.52 7.38
CA ALA A 153 3.80 11.57 8.34
C ALA A 153 3.26 12.95 7.95
N HIS A 154 3.19 13.25 6.65
CA HIS A 154 2.55 14.46 6.15
C HIS A 154 1.05 14.47 6.46
N GLU A 155 0.30 13.41 6.15
CA GLU A 155 -1.14 13.34 6.41
C GLU A 155 -1.47 13.33 7.91
N GLU A 156 -0.65 12.68 8.75
CA GLU A 156 -0.77 12.79 10.20
C GLU A 156 -0.63 14.25 10.67
N ARG A 157 0.31 15.00 10.09
CA ARG A 157 0.43 16.43 10.35
C ARG A 157 -0.83 17.19 9.93
N GLN A 158 -1.39 16.89 8.76
CA GLN A 158 -2.62 17.54 8.29
C GLN A 158 -3.80 17.27 9.21
N ASN A 159 -3.97 16.03 9.67
CA ASN A 159 -5.02 15.65 10.62
C ASN A 159 -4.86 16.44 11.94
N ARG A 160 -3.64 16.53 12.49
CA ARG A 160 -3.37 17.35 13.68
C ARG A 160 -3.69 18.83 13.48
N LEU A 161 -3.37 19.38 12.31
CA LEU A 161 -3.68 20.78 11.97
C LEU A 161 -5.20 20.99 11.86
N ALA A 162 -5.92 20.08 11.22
CA ALA A 162 -7.39 20.13 11.14
C ALA A 162 -8.03 20.07 12.53
N ASP A 163 -7.53 19.19 13.42
CA ASP A 163 -8.01 19.07 14.80
C ASP A 163 -7.66 20.29 15.68
N ALA A 164 -6.54 20.95 15.41
CA ALA A 164 -6.20 22.20 16.08
C ALA A 164 -7.10 23.34 15.59
N PHE A 165 -7.34 23.40 14.28
CA PHE A 165 -8.19 24.41 13.66
C PHE A 165 -9.67 24.27 14.07
N SER A 166 -10.17 23.05 14.24
CA SER A 166 -11.54 22.82 14.73
C SER A 166 -11.74 23.28 16.19
N ARG A 167 -10.66 23.36 16.96
CA ARG A 167 -10.62 23.84 18.35
C ARG A 167 -10.07 25.26 18.49
N ARG A 168 -9.96 26.00 17.38
CA ARG A 168 -9.43 27.36 17.39
C ARG A 168 -10.31 28.28 18.24
N ILE A 169 -9.67 29.22 18.92
CA ILE A 169 -10.36 30.35 19.55
C ILE A 169 -10.35 31.48 18.53
N GLU A 170 -11.52 31.92 18.11
CA GLU A 170 -11.68 33.10 17.27
C GLU A 170 -11.80 34.33 18.16
N PHE A 171 -11.10 35.40 17.78
CA PHE A 171 -11.22 36.70 18.45
C PHE A 171 -11.06 37.81 17.42
N ASP A 172 -11.86 38.85 17.57
CA ASP A 172 -11.80 40.02 16.70
C ASP A 172 -10.64 40.92 17.11
N THR A 173 -9.84 41.33 16.13
CA THR A 173 -8.84 42.38 16.30
C THR A 173 -9.21 43.59 15.45
N PRO A 174 -8.76 44.81 15.82
CA PRO A 174 -8.97 46.00 14.98
C PRO A 174 -8.34 45.93 13.59
N TRP A 175 -7.55 44.89 13.30
CA TRP A 175 -6.72 44.79 12.09
C TRP A 175 -7.15 43.66 11.14
N GLY A 176 -8.15 42.85 11.52
CA GLY A 176 -8.50 41.63 10.78
C GLY A 176 -7.54 40.49 11.12
#